data_AF-A0A2V8IQW4-F1
#
_entry.id   AF-A0A2V8IQW4-F1
#
_cell.length_a   1.000
_cell.length_b   1.000
_cell.length_c   1.000
_cell.angle_alpha   90.00
_cell.angle_beta   90.00
_cell.angle_gamma   90.00
#
_symmetry.space_group_name_H-M   'P 1'
#
loop_
_entity.id
_entity.type
_entity.pdbx_description
1 polymer ?
#
loop_
_entity_poly.entity_id
_entity_poly.type
_entity_poly.pdbx_seq_one_letter_code
_entity_poly.pdbx_strand_id
1 'polypeptide(L)'
;MRAVDLIRTKRDGGYLDRPALEWFVGAVTDGTLPDYQASALLMAILLRGMTPDETSALTDAMVRSGVRVEYPGLPGTAVDKHSTGGVG
;
A
#
# COMPACT_ATOMS: atom_id res chain seq x y z
N MET A 1 -14.57 9.10 1.93
CA MET A 1 -13.58 8.91 3.01
C MET A 1 -12.64 10.12 3.02
N ARG A 2 -12.09 10.54 4.17
CA ARG A 2 -11.19 11.70 4.24
C ARG A 2 -9.81 11.27 4.74
N ALA A 3 -8.75 11.75 4.11
CA ALA A 3 -7.38 11.42 4.49
C ALA A 3 -7.06 11.72 5.96
N VAL A 4 -7.56 12.84 6.48
CA VAL A 4 -7.38 13.24 7.87
C VAL A 4 -7.92 12.23 8.89
N ASP A 5 -8.96 11.47 8.54
CA ASP A 5 -9.52 10.45 9.42
C ASP A 5 -8.59 9.23 9.46
N LEU A 6 -8.06 8.80 8.31
CA LEU A 6 -7.10 7.70 8.22
C LEU A 6 -5.80 8.02 8.95
N ILE A 7 -5.28 9.23 8.76
CA ILE A 7 -4.07 9.71 9.44
C ILE A 7 -4.27 9.69 10.96
N ARG A 8 -5.41 10.19 11.46
CA ARG A 8 -5.73 10.18 12.90
C ARG A 8 -5.83 8.76 13.44
N THR A 9 -6.59 7.90 12.76
CA THR A 9 -6.75 6.50 13.15
C THR A 9 -5.39 5.82 13.27
N LYS A 10 -4.55 5.92 12.23
CA LYS A 10 -3.24 5.25 12.25
C LYS A 10 -2.30 5.88 13.27
N ARG A 11 -2.23 7.21 13.38
CA ARG A 11 -1.43 7.95 14.38
C ARG A 11 -1.74 7.46 15.81
N ASP A 12 -3.01 7.21 16.10
CA ASP A 12 -3.48 6.78 17.41
C ASP A 12 -3.36 5.26 17.63
N GLY A 13 -2.72 4.54 16.69
CA GLY A 13 -2.49 3.10 16.78
C GLY A 13 -3.69 2.24 16.35
N GLY A 14 -4.69 2.86 15.72
CA GLY A 14 -5.86 2.17 15.20
C GLY A 14 -5.59 1.37 13.93
N TYR A 15 -6.55 0.48 13.63
CA TYR A 15 -6.58 -0.37 12.45
C TYR A 15 -7.26 0.35 11.27
N LEU A 16 -6.68 0.24 10.08
CA LEU A 16 -7.23 0.67 8.80
C LEU A 16 -7.75 -0.56 8.07
N ASP A 17 -9.06 -0.58 7.81
CA ASP A 17 -9.65 -1.67 7.07
C ASP A 17 -9.29 -1.64 5.57
N ARG A 18 -9.61 -2.75 4.89
CA ARG A 18 -9.33 -2.92 3.46
C ARG A 18 -9.93 -1.78 2.60
N PRO A 19 -11.21 -1.37 2.76
CA PRO A 19 -11.75 -0.23 2.04
C PRO A 19 -10.97 1.07 2.27
N ALA A 20 -10.46 1.30 3.48
CA ALA A 20 -9.65 2.49 3.75
C ALA A 20 -8.31 2.48 3.00
N LEU A 21 -7.65 1.34 2.96
CA LEU A 21 -6.39 1.18 2.24
C LEU A 21 -6.58 1.21 0.72
N GLU A 22 -7.65 0.63 0.20
CA GLU A 22 -8.03 0.71 -1.21
C GLU A 22 -8.33 2.16 -1.63
N TRP A 23 -9.07 2.90 -0.81
CA TRP A 23 -9.31 4.32 -1.03
C TRP A 23 -8.02 5.14 -1.01
N PHE A 24 -7.13 4.89 -0.03
CA PHE A 24 -5.86 5.58 0.07
C PHE A 24 -4.98 5.37 -1.17
N VAL A 25 -4.78 4.12 -1.58
CA VAL A 25 -3.97 3.81 -2.77
C VAL A 25 -4.59 4.42 -4.01
N GLY A 26 -5.91 4.27 -4.20
CA GLY A 26 -6.63 4.87 -5.33
C GLY A 26 -6.38 6.38 -5.41
N ALA A 27 -6.60 7.09 -4.30
CA ALA A 27 -6.45 8.54 -4.23
C ALA A 27 -4.99 9.03 -4.43
N VAL A 28 -4.00 8.22 -4.04
CA VAL A 28 -2.59 8.51 -4.36
C VAL A 28 -2.35 8.33 -5.86
N THR A 29 -2.82 7.22 -6.45
CA THR A 29 -2.55 6.89 -7.86
C THR A 29 -3.29 7.76 -8.87
N ASP A 30 -4.48 8.27 -8.52
CA ASP A 30 -5.25 9.18 -9.39
C ASP A 30 -4.93 10.67 -9.18
N GLY A 31 -4.04 10.98 -8.22
CA GLY A 31 -3.60 12.34 -7.91
C GLY A 31 -4.60 13.18 -7.12
N THR A 32 -5.69 12.60 -6.61
CA THR A 32 -6.68 13.33 -5.80
C THR A 32 -6.25 13.53 -4.35
N LEU A 33 -5.27 12.75 -3.87
CA LEU A 33 -4.66 12.93 -2.55
C LEU A 33 -3.36 13.76 -2.65
N PRO A 34 -3.27 14.93 -1.98
CA PRO A 34 -2.04 15.69 -1.94
C PRO A 34 -0.90 14.94 -1.23
N ASP A 35 0.32 15.07 -1.74
CA ASP A 35 1.54 14.41 -1.23
C ASP A 35 1.75 14.61 0.27
N TYR A 36 1.42 15.78 0.81
CA TYR A 36 1.57 16.08 2.24
C TYR A 36 0.63 15.28 3.14
N GLN A 37 -0.51 14.79 2.62
CA GLN A 37 -1.40 13.89 3.35
C GLN A 37 -0.91 12.45 3.25
N ALA A 38 -0.41 12.05 2.08
CA ALA A 38 0.21 10.73 1.90
C ALA A 38 1.42 10.57 2.82
N SER A 39 2.33 11.55 2.85
CA SER A 39 3.51 11.52 3.73
C SER A 39 3.16 11.51 5.21
N ALA A 40 2.11 12.22 5.61
CA ALA A 40 1.61 12.19 6.99
C ALA A 40 1.10 10.79 7.39
N LEU A 41 0.38 10.10 6.50
CA LEU A 41 -0.06 8.72 6.76
C LEU A 41 1.13 7.76 6.80
N LEU A 42 2.09 7.89 5.87
CA LEU A 42 3.29 7.06 5.85
C LEU A 42 4.12 7.21 7.12
N MET A 43 4.27 8.43 7.65
CA MET A 43 4.93 8.66 8.94
C MET A 43 4.17 8.02 10.09
N ALA A 44 2.84 8.07 10.10
CA ALA A 44 2.03 7.38 11.10
C ALA A 44 2.21 5.85 11.03
N ILE A 45 2.26 5.28 9.82
CA ILE A 45 2.54 3.85 9.59
C ILE A 45 3.94 3.48 10.08
N LEU A 46 4.95 4.31 9.79
CA LEU A 46 6.33 4.07 10.26
C LEU A 46 6.39 3.94 11.79
N LEU A 47 5.69 4.81 12.51
CA LEU A 47 5.74 4.88 13.98
C LEU A 47 4.82 3.88 14.69
N ARG A 48 3.77 3.39 14.03
CA ARG A 48 2.75 2.51 14.63
C ARG A 48 2.71 1.11 14.04
N GLY A 49 3.36 0.91 12.90
CA GLY A 49 3.29 -0.32 12.14
C GLY A 49 1.92 -0.57 11.52
N MET A 50 1.78 -1.78 11.01
CA MET A 50 0.57 -2.34 10.44
C MET A 50 0.45 -3.80 10.86
N THR A 51 -0.77 -4.30 10.97
CA THR A 51 -1.00 -5.73 11.13
C THR A 51 -0.70 -6.48 9.82
N PRO A 52 -0.59 -7.82 9.84
CA PRO A 52 -0.48 -8.62 8.62
C PRO A 52 -1.65 -8.38 7.64
N ASP A 53 -2.86 -8.21 8.15
CA ASP A 53 -4.06 -7.97 7.33
C ASP A 53 -4.00 -6.61 6.64
N GLU A 54 -3.57 -5.56 7.35
CA GLU A 54 -3.37 -4.23 6.78
C GLU A 54 -2.26 -4.25 5.71
N THR A 55 -1.15 -4.91 6.00
CA THR A 55 -0.02 -5.01 5.08
C THR A 55 -0.42 -5.76 3.80
N SER A 56 -1.18 -6.85 3.94
CA SER A 56 -1.73 -7.61 2.81
C SER A 56 -2.72 -6.77 2.00
N ALA A 57 -3.63 -6.05 2.66
CA ALA A 57 -4.61 -5.20 1.99
C ALA A 57 -3.95 -4.01 1.25
N LEU A 58 -2.94 -3.36 1.84
CA LEU A 58 -2.18 -2.31 1.20
C LEU A 58 -1.44 -2.84 -0.04
N THR A 59 -0.79 -3.99 0.08
CA THR A 59 -0.08 -4.65 -1.03
C THR A 59 -1.03 -4.97 -2.18
N ASP A 60 -2.15 -5.62 -1.89
CA ASP A 60 -3.16 -5.98 -2.88
C ASP A 60 -3.79 -4.75 -3.55
N ALA A 61 -4.04 -3.67 -2.81
CA ALA A 61 -4.49 -2.40 -3.37
C ALA A 61 -3.47 -1.80 -4.36
N MET A 62 -2.18 -1.81 -4.03
CA MET A 62 -1.11 -1.35 -4.94
C MET A 62 -0.94 -2.26 -6.17
N VAL A 63 -1.09 -3.58 -6.03
CA VAL A 63 -1.06 -4.51 -7.18
C VAL A 63 -2.18 -4.21 -8.17
N ARG A 64 -3.36 -3.80 -7.67
CA ARG A 64 -4.54 -3.51 -8.49
C ARG A 64 -4.58 -2.08 -9.06
N SER A 65 -3.71 -1.18 -8.62
CA SER A 65 -3.74 0.22 -9.08
C SER A 65 -3.11 0.42 -10.47
N GLY A 66 -2.48 -0.61 -11.03
CA GLY A 66 -1.80 -0.55 -12.33
C GLY A 66 -2.06 -1.77 -13.22
N VAL A 67 -1.14 -1.97 -14.15
CA VAL A 67 -1.19 -3.08 -15.10
C VAL A 67 -0.62 -4.35 -14.45
N ARG A 68 -1.32 -5.48 -14.63
CA ARG A 68 -0.85 -6.80 -14.23
C ARG A 68 -0.33 -7.53 -15.47
N VAL A 69 0.93 -7.97 -15.40
CA VAL A 69 1.56 -8.71 -16.49
C VAL A 69 1.08 -10.15 -16.46
N GLU A 70 0.59 -10.63 -17.60
CA GLU A 70 0.26 -12.04 -17.81
C GLU A 70 1.30 -12.66 -18.73
N TYR A 71 1.62 -13.95 -18.50
CA TYR A 71 2.62 -14.69 -19.28
C TYR A 71 1.97 -15.87 -20.02
N PRO A 72 1.06 -15.61 -20.98
CA PRO A 72 0.44 -16.69 -21.74
C PRO A 72 1.52 -17.44 -22.53
N GLY A 73 1.60 -18.76 -22.33
CA GLY A 73 2.52 -19.62 -23.07
C GLY A 73 3.95 -19.72 -22.53
N LEU A 74 4.23 -19.22 -21.32
CA LEU A 74 5.54 -19.47 -20.68
C LEU A 74 5.71 -20.97 -20.39
N PRO A 75 6.76 -21.63 -20.94
CA PRO A 75 7.04 -23.02 -20.60
C PRO A 75 7.60 -23.11 -19.18
N GLY A 76 6.99 -23.94 -18.33
CA GLY A 76 7.41 -24.15 -16.95
C GLY A 76 6.90 -23.10 -15.96
N THR A 77 7.45 -23.10 -14.74
CA THR A 77 7.02 -22.21 -13.65
C THR A 77 7.80 -20.90 -13.67
N ALA A 78 7.09 -19.76 -13.68
CA ALA A 78 7.72 -18.46 -13.50
C ALA A 78 8.29 -18.34 -12.07
N VAL A 79 9.55 -17.91 -11.96
CA VAL A 79 10.23 -17.66 -10.68
C VAL A 79 10.84 -16.27 -10.73
N ASP A 80 10.75 -15.54 -9.62
CA ASP A 80 11.35 -14.23 -9.45
C ASP A 80 12.22 -14.19 -8.18
N LYS A 81 13.20 -13.29 -8.15
CA LYS A 81 14.04 -13.03 -6.98
C LYS A 81 14.05 -11.53 -6.70
N HIS A 82 13.69 -11.17 -5.48
CA HIS A 82 13.76 -9.79 -5.00
C HIS A 82 14.84 -9.62 -3.92
N SER A 83 15.51 -8.46 -3.88
CA SER A 83 16.45 -8.06 -2.82
C SER A 83 15.90 -6.82 -2.13
N THR A 84 15.87 -6.79 -0.81
CA THR A 84 15.37 -5.64 -0.05
C THR A 84 16.34 -4.45 -0.04
N GLY A 85 17.65 -4.74 -0.13
CA GLY A 85 18.73 -3.75 -0.09
C GLY A 85 20.01 -4.38 0.44
N GLY A 86 21.17 -3.85 0.04
CA GLY A 86 22.48 -4.38 0.43
C GLY A 86 23.62 -3.62 -0.26
N VAL A 87 24.85 -3.81 0.22
CA VAL A 87 26.07 -3.29 -0.41
C VAL A 87 26.98 -4.48 -0.70
N GLY A 88 27.07 -4.86 -1.97
CA GLY A 88 27.82 -6.05 -2.42
C GLY A 88 27.30 -7.35 -1.82
#